data_AF-A0A954URK8-F1
#
_entry.id   AF-A0A954URK8-F1
#
_cell.length_a   1.000
_cell.length_b   1.000
_cell.length_c   1.000
_cell.angle_alpha   90.00
_cell.angle_beta   90.00
_cell.angle_gamma   90.00
#
_symmetry.space_group_name_H-M   'P 1'
#
loop_
_entity.id
_entity.type
_entity.pdbx_description
1 polymer ?
#
loop_
_entity_poly.entity_id
_entity_poly.type
_entity_poly.pdbx_seq_one_letter_code
_entity_poly.pdbx_strand_id
1 'polypeptide(L)'
;MSLLFRVVFADECTSTHHKLALDALRHLKDDDAQRWQDLFLYYFDSYLDGSKAPDKKFKDFKNHVLHVNQDFWGGAIGKAEEWFKLSVREFRRGAWNKAIYSAGVLSHYFTDPFMPFHTAQSEEETQIHRAVEWSIAKAYDELQGIIENGQGYPEVEPIDGADWLGEMIRNGAELGNMSYQTIIDHYDLAAGVKDPPSGLDQTIKDAVADQLGLAAVGFARVLERIFDEADVEPPKTSVTVAGYLASLTIPISWVTKKMADAKDRKVVQAMYNELQTKGRVDKTIPADDREVRRLYAEEVLKISVN
;
A
#
# COMPACT_ATOMS: atom_id res chain seq x y z
N MET A 1 16.13 -12.42 -8.59
CA MET A 1 16.06 -11.44 -7.50
C MET A 1 17.32 -11.50 -6.65
N SER A 2 17.94 -10.36 -6.36
CA SER A 2 19.22 -10.29 -5.64
C SER A 2 19.09 -10.67 -4.15
N LEU A 3 20.19 -11.07 -3.51
CA LEU A 3 20.20 -11.33 -2.06
C LEU A 3 19.86 -10.07 -1.26
N LEU A 4 20.34 -8.91 -1.70
CA LEU A 4 20.03 -7.63 -1.06
C LEU A 4 18.54 -7.34 -1.03
N PHE A 5 17.84 -7.56 -2.14
CA PHE A 5 16.39 -7.40 -2.20
C PHE A 5 15.70 -8.25 -1.11
N ARG A 6 16.07 -9.52 -1.00
CA ARG A 6 15.47 -10.44 -0.01
C ARG A 6 15.69 -9.94 1.42
N VAL A 7 16.88 -9.43 1.73
CA VAL A 7 17.18 -8.89 3.06
C VAL A 7 16.38 -7.62 3.32
N VAL A 8 16.38 -6.63 2.42
CA VAL A 8 15.58 -5.41 2.60
C VAL A 8 14.08 -5.74 2.74
N PHE A 9 13.57 -6.62 1.89
CA PHE A 9 12.17 -7.04 1.90
C PHE A 9 11.78 -7.79 3.19
N ALA A 10 12.67 -8.62 3.72
CA ALA A 10 12.42 -9.38 4.94
C ALA A 10 12.62 -8.53 6.20
N ASP A 11 13.66 -7.68 6.25
CA ASP A 11 14.15 -7.04 7.46
C ASP A 11 13.75 -5.56 7.61
N GLU A 12 13.55 -4.82 6.52
CA GLU A 12 13.25 -3.38 6.55
C GLU A 12 11.77 -3.07 6.24
N CYS A 13 11.09 -3.95 5.51
CA CYS A 13 9.65 -3.78 5.27
C CYS A 13 8.84 -3.99 6.55
N THR A 14 8.05 -2.99 6.93
CA THR A 14 7.26 -2.97 8.16
C THR A 14 5.77 -2.67 7.94
N SER A 15 5.33 -2.60 6.68
CA SER A 15 3.91 -2.46 6.29
C SER A 15 3.67 -3.06 4.91
N THR A 16 2.39 -3.19 4.55
CA THR A 16 1.93 -3.55 3.20
C THR A 16 2.50 -2.59 2.14
N HIS A 17 2.47 -1.27 2.33
CA HIS A 17 3.06 -0.33 1.35
C HIS A 17 4.56 -0.54 1.10
N HIS A 18 5.36 -0.81 2.14
CA HIS A 18 6.78 -1.14 1.94
C HIS A 18 6.93 -2.38 1.04
N LYS A 19 6.11 -3.40 1.32
CA LYS A 19 6.14 -4.67 0.61
C LYS A 19 5.69 -4.49 -0.85
N LEU A 20 4.55 -3.84 -1.10
CA LEU A 20 4.05 -3.54 -2.46
C LEU A 20 5.03 -2.70 -3.28
N ALA A 21 5.59 -1.65 -2.68
CA ALA A 21 6.57 -0.80 -3.34
C ALA A 21 7.79 -1.59 -3.81
N LEU A 22 8.34 -2.47 -2.97
CA LEU A 22 9.45 -3.35 -3.38
C LEU A 22 9.00 -4.47 -4.32
N ASP A 23 7.82 -5.06 -4.13
CA ASP A 23 7.31 -6.13 -4.99
C ASP A 23 7.19 -5.65 -6.44
N ALA A 24 6.71 -4.41 -6.66
CA ALA A 24 6.64 -3.80 -7.98
C ALA A 24 7.98 -3.84 -8.73
N LEU A 25 9.11 -3.68 -8.03
CA LEU A 25 10.44 -3.75 -8.65
C LEU A 25 10.75 -5.13 -9.24
N ARG A 26 10.14 -6.19 -8.72
CA ARG A 26 10.29 -7.56 -9.23
C ARG A 26 9.62 -7.77 -10.58
N HIS A 27 8.67 -6.90 -10.91
CA HIS A 27 7.84 -7.03 -12.10
C HIS A 27 8.28 -6.11 -13.23
N LEU A 28 9.31 -5.27 -13.05
CA LEU A 28 9.88 -4.48 -14.15
C LEU A 28 10.27 -5.40 -15.32
N LYS A 29 9.82 -5.04 -16.53
CA LYS A 29 10.04 -5.75 -17.81
C LYS A 29 11.07 -5.04 -18.70
N ASP A 30 11.48 -3.83 -18.34
CA ASP A 30 12.49 -3.04 -19.06
C ASP A 30 13.85 -3.76 -19.18
N ASP A 31 14.59 -3.52 -20.27
CA ASP A 31 15.91 -4.14 -20.51
C ASP A 31 16.93 -3.76 -19.42
N ASP A 32 16.78 -2.58 -18.82
CA ASP A 32 17.58 -2.09 -17.69
C ASP A 32 16.93 -2.39 -16.32
N ALA A 33 15.91 -3.24 -16.24
CA ALA A 33 15.18 -3.55 -15.00
C ALA A 33 16.09 -3.89 -13.81
N GLN A 34 17.17 -4.66 -14.02
CA GLN A 34 18.11 -4.98 -12.94
C GLN A 34 18.86 -3.74 -12.44
N ARG A 35 19.26 -2.81 -13.32
CA ARG A 35 19.92 -1.55 -12.92
C ARG A 35 18.96 -0.62 -12.19
N TRP A 36 17.69 -0.59 -12.61
CA TRP A 36 16.64 0.11 -11.87
C TRP A 36 16.45 -0.48 -10.49
N GLN A 37 16.30 -1.80 -10.37
CA GLN A 37 16.22 -2.48 -9.07
C GLN A 37 17.42 -2.13 -8.18
N ASP A 38 18.64 -2.16 -8.72
CA ASP A 38 19.84 -1.83 -7.97
C ASP A 38 19.84 -0.36 -7.50
N LEU A 39 19.37 0.58 -8.32
CA LEU A 39 19.21 1.98 -7.91
C LEU A 39 18.21 2.14 -6.75
N PHE A 40 17.04 1.51 -6.85
CA PHE A 40 16.03 1.55 -5.79
C PHE A 40 16.54 0.91 -4.50
N LEU A 41 17.24 -0.22 -4.59
CA LEU A 41 17.86 -0.88 -3.45
C LEU A 41 18.99 -0.06 -2.84
N TYR A 42 19.73 0.72 -3.63
CA TYR A 42 20.73 1.65 -3.12
C TYR A 42 20.08 2.76 -2.26
N TYR A 43 18.89 3.24 -2.66
CA TYR A 43 18.13 4.26 -1.95
C TYR A 43 16.90 3.70 -1.19
N PHE A 44 16.97 2.44 -0.72
CA PHE A 44 15.79 1.76 -0.17
C PHE A 44 15.16 2.53 1.00
N ASP A 45 15.96 3.11 1.89
CA ASP A 45 15.46 3.90 3.03
C ASP A 45 14.53 5.03 2.57
N SER A 46 14.93 5.76 1.53
CA SER A 46 14.13 6.84 0.95
C SER A 46 12.88 6.33 0.26
N TYR A 47 12.97 5.16 -0.40
CA TYR A 47 11.82 4.56 -1.06
C TYR A 47 10.76 4.14 -0.04
N LEU A 48 11.20 3.43 1.00
CA LEU A 48 10.36 2.97 2.10
C LEU A 48 9.76 4.15 2.88
N ASP A 49 10.57 5.17 3.20
CA ASP A 49 10.11 6.40 3.86
C ASP A 49 9.06 7.14 3.02
N GLY A 50 9.25 7.20 1.69
CA GLY A 50 8.26 7.74 0.75
C GLY A 50 6.95 6.96 0.81
N SER A 51 6.98 5.63 0.74
CA SER A 51 5.78 4.77 0.73
C SER A 51 4.95 4.79 2.02
N LYS A 52 5.45 5.43 3.09
CA LYS A 52 4.71 5.68 4.34
C LYS A 52 4.47 7.15 4.65
N ALA A 53 5.04 8.06 3.87
CA ALA A 53 4.93 9.48 4.15
C ALA A 53 3.47 9.97 4.13
N PRO A 54 2.58 9.48 3.26
CA PRO A 54 1.15 9.84 3.32
C PRO A 54 0.52 9.57 4.69
N ASP A 55 0.66 8.36 5.25
CA ASP A 55 0.11 8.04 6.58
C ASP A 55 0.80 8.77 7.75
N LYS A 56 2.13 8.94 7.66
CA LYS A 56 2.93 9.33 8.82
C LYS A 56 3.20 10.83 8.88
N LYS A 57 3.36 11.47 7.72
CA LYS A 57 3.83 12.85 7.59
C LYS A 57 2.73 13.77 7.04
N PHE A 58 2.08 13.38 5.94
CA PHE A 58 1.11 14.25 5.26
C PHE A 58 -0.26 14.20 5.93
N LYS A 59 -0.71 12.99 6.28
CA LYS A 59 -1.99 12.70 6.95
C LYS A 59 -3.19 13.30 6.21
N ASP A 60 -3.14 13.26 4.90
CA ASP A 60 -4.17 13.76 3.99
C ASP A 60 -5.13 12.64 3.57
N PHE A 61 -5.74 11.98 4.56
CA PHE A 61 -6.42 10.68 4.44
C PHE A 61 -7.52 10.58 3.37
N LYS A 62 -8.18 11.69 3.01
CA LYS A 62 -9.11 11.71 1.87
C LYS A 62 -8.45 11.29 0.55
N ASN A 63 -7.16 11.58 0.41
CA ASN A 63 -6.39 11.23 -0.78
C ASN A 63 -5.98 9.76 -0.83
N HIS A 64 -6.36 8.96 0.17
CA HIS A 64 -6.04 7.53 0.26
C HIS A 64 -7.23 6.68 -0.20
N VAL A 65 -8.35 7.30 -0.53
CA VAL A 65 -9.59 6.60 -0.89
C VAL A 65 -10.09 7.00 -2.27
N LEU A 66 -10.86 6.10 -2.87
CA LEU A 66 -11.59 6.31 -4.12
C LEU A 66 -12.90 5.51 -4.11
N HIS A 67 -13.99 6.14 -3.68
CA HIS A 67 -15.26 5.49 -3.47
C HIS A 67 -16.02 5.27 -4.78
N VAL A 68 -16.04 4.04 -5.27
CA VAL A 68 -16.52 3.67 -6.61
C VAL A 68 -17.98 4.07 -6.83
N ASN A 69 -18.84 3.78 -5.86
CA ASN A 69 -20.29 3.99 -5.98
C ASN A 69 -20.74 5.43 -5.68
N GLN A 70 -19.80 6.35 -5.46
CA GLN A 70 -20.06 7.77 -5.17
C GLN A 70 -19.31 8.66 -6.16
N ASP A 71 -19.41 8.35 -7.45
CA ASP A 71 -18.74 9.07 -8.54
C ASP A 71 -17.22 9.17 -8.30
N PHE A 72 -16.61 8.09 -7.79
CA PHE A 72 -15.19 8.04 -7.42
C PHE A 72 -14.78 9.11 -6.40
N TRP A 73 -15.64 9.38 -5.40
CA TRP A 73 -15.34 10.33 -4.33
C TRP A 73 -14.04 9.97 -3.60
N GLY A 74 -13.17 10.95 -3.40
CA GLY A 74 -11.85 10.76 -2.81
C GLY A 74 -10.83 11.69 -3.43
N GLY A 75 -9.55 11.38 -3.28
CA GLY A 75 -8.46 12.20 -3.83
C GLY A 75 -7.26 11.42 -4.38
N ALA A 76 -7.32 10.09 -4.38
CA ALA A 76 -6.19 9.23 -4.74
C ALA A 76 -5.64 9.52 -6.15
N ILE A 77 -6.50 9.62 -7.16
CA ILE A 77 -6.07 9.88 -8.55
C ILE A 77 -5.31 11.21 -8.66
N GLY A 78 -5.88 12.30 -8.13
CA GLY A 78 -5.26 13.62 -8.20
C GLY A 78 -3.90 13.66 -7.51
N LYS A 79 -3.76 12.98 -6.37
CA LYS A 79 -2.47 12.86 -5.68
C LYS A 79 -1.48 11.95 -6.38
N ALA A 80 -1.92 10.82 -6.92
CA ALA A 80 -1.07 9.96 -7.73
C ALA A 80 -0.53 10.72 -8.95
N GLU A 81 -1.35 11.48 -9.66
CA GLU A 81 -0.87 12.29 -10.78
C GLU A 81 0.16 13.36 -10.38
N GLU A 82 -0.06 14.04 -9.24
CA GLU A 82 0.87 15.03 -8.71
C GLU A 82 2.25 14.39 -8.45
N TRP A 83 2.25 13.24 -7.77
CA TRP A 83 3.47 12.52 -7.42
C TRP A 83 4.12 11.80 -8.62
N PHE A 84 3.33 11.41 -9.63
CA PHE A 84 3.85 10.92 -10.91
C PHE A 84 4.64 12.03 -11.63
N LYS A 85 4.03 13.20 -11.83
CA LYS A 85 4.68 14.36 -12.48
C LYS A 85 5.94 14.79 -11.73
N LEU A 86 5.90 14.74 -10.40
CA LEU A 86 7.04 15.00 -9.54
C LEU A 86 8.15 13.96 -9.72
N SER A 87 7.81 12.66 -9.72
CA SER A 87 8.77 11.58 -9.90
C SER A 87 9.49 11.69 -11.24
N VAL A 88 8.75 11.84 -12.35
CA VAL A 88 9.31 12.06 -13.70
C VAL A 88 10.29 13.23 -13.71
N ARG A 89 9.91 14.35 -13.08
CA ARG A 89 10.76 15.55 -13.02
C ARG A 89 12.07 15.31 -12.26
N GLU A 90 12.02 14.62 -11.12
CA GLU A 90 13.21 14.37 -10.32
C GLU A 90 14.12 13.30 -10.96
N PHE A 91 13.54 12.28 -11.62
CA PHE A 91 14.29 11.32 -12.44
C PHE A 91 15.02 12.02 -13.59
N ARG A 92 14.32 12.86 -14.36
CA ARG A 92 14.90 13.63 -15.47
C ARG A 92 16.06 14.54 -15.03
N ARG A 93 16.05 15.01 -13.78
CA ARG A 93 17.12 15.84 -13.20
C ARG A 93 18.30 15.03 -12.66
N GLY A 94 18.22 13.70 -12.67
CA GLY A 94 19.20 12.83 -12.00
C GLY A 94 19.21 13.01 -10.47
N ALA A 95 18.12 13.53 -9.89
CA ALA A 95 18.00 13.75 -8.44
C ALA A 95 17.60 12.44 -7.74
N TRP A 96 18.38 11.37 -7.94
CA TRP A 96 17.98 9.97 -7.70
C TRP A 96 17.35 9.72 -6.33
N ASN A 97 17.97 10.17 -5.24
CA ASN A 97 17.39 9.99 -3.90
C ASN A 97 15.97 10.60 -3.79
N LYS A 98 15.78 11.83 -4.28
CA LYS A 98 14.47 12.49 -4.28
C LYS A 98 13.48 11.80 -5.22
N ALA A 99 13.95 11.38 -6.38
CA ALA A 99 13.14 10.65 -7.37
C ALA A 99 12.60 9.34 -6.79
N ILE A 100 13.46 8.58 -6.10
CA ILE A 100 13.11 7.33 -5.41
C ILE A 100 12.13 7.59 -4.26
N TYR A 101 12.35 8.64 -3.45
CA TYR A 101 11.38 9.04 -2.43
C TYR A 101 10.02 9.38 -3.04
N SER A 102 10.00 10.17 -4.12
CA SER A 102 8.77 10.55 -4.82
C SER A 102 8.05 9.35 -5.43
N ALA A 103 8.77 8.40 -6.01
CA ALA A 103 8.20 7.15 -6.49
C ALA A 103 7.62 6.32 -5.33
N GLY A 104 8.26 6.32 -4.16
CA GLY A 104 7.72 5.69 -2.95
C GLY A 104 6.41 6.34 -2.51
N VAL A 105 6.35 7.67 -2.48
CA VAL A 105 5.08 8.37 -2.16
C VAL A 105 4.00 8.06 -3.18
N LEU A 106 4.35 8.05 -4.46
CA LEU A 106 3.42 7.68 -5.53
C LEU A 106 2.88 6.26 -5.35
N SER A 107 3.73 5.30 -4.96
CA SER A 107 3.31 3.91 -4.77
C SER A 107 2.15 3.81 -3.79
N HIS A 108 2.20 4.58 -2.70
CA HIS A 108 1.15 4.61 -1.68
C HIS A 108 -0.20 5.00 -2.30
N TYR A 109 -0.30 6.23 -2.83
CA TYR A 109 -1.55 6.75 -3.43
C TYR A 109 -2.04 5.94 -4.63
N PHE A 110 -1.14 5.30 -5.37
CA PHE A 110 -1.51 4.39 -6.44
C PHE A 110 -2.14 3.10 -5.89
N THR A 111 -1.56 2.52 -4.83
CA THR A 111 -1.98 1.21 -4.33
C THR A 111 -3.17 1.24 -3.36
N ASP A 112 -3.40 2.34 -2.63
CA ASP A 112 -4.50 2.38 -1.64
C ASP A 112 -5.85 2.02 -2.25
N PRO A 113 -6.25 2.55 -3.44
CA PRO A 113 -7.54 2.23 -4.02
C PRO A 113 -7.69 0.75 -4.41
N PHE A 114 -6.61 -0.03 -4.49
CA PHE A 114 -6.69 -1.48 -4.73
C PHE A 114 -7.10 -2.26 -3.48
N MET A 115 -6.93 -1.67 -2.29
CA MET A 115 -7.41 -2.26 -1.04
C MET A 115 -8.92 -2.04 -0.94
N PRO A 116 -9.76 -3.09 -0.82
CA PRO A 116 -11.21 -2.95 -0.86
C PRO A 116 -11.76 -1.88 0.09
N PHE A 117 -11.25 -1.77 1.33
CA PHE A 117 -11.72 -0.79 2.31
C PHE A 117 -11.40 0.68 2.01
N HIS A 118 -10.66 0.95 0.94
CA HIS A 118 -10.45 2.32 0.44
C HIS A 118 -11.41 2.68 -0.71
N THR A 119 -12.35 1.79 -1.04
CA THR A 119 -13.24 1.92 -2.21
C THR A 119 -14.70 2.21 -1.87
N ALA A 120 -15.03 2.27 -0.58
CA ALA A 120 -16.34 2.61 -0.04
C ALA A 120 -16.22 2.92 1.47
N GLN A 121 -17.32 3.34 2.08
CA GLN A 121 -17.41 3.58 3.52
C GLN A 121 -18.72 3.04 4.08
N SER A 122 -18.66 2.30 5.18
CA SER A 122 -19.83 1.90 5.96
C SER A 122 -19.53 1.88 7.46
N GLU A 123 -20.59 1.83 8.27
CA GLU A 123 -20.44 1.76 9.72
C GLU A 123 -19.82 0.43 10.16
N GLU A 124 -20.13 -0.67 9.47
CA GLU A 124 -19.60 -2.00 9.74
C GLU A 124 -18.09 -2.08 9.45
N GLU A 125 -17.66 -1.57 8.29
CA GLU A 125 -16.25 -1.52 7.91
C GLU A 125 -15.45 -0.66 8.88
N THR A 126 -15.96 0.51 9.30
CA THR A 126 -15.31 1.36 10.33
C THR A 126 -14.98 0.59 11.61
N GLN A 127 -15.77 -0.43 11.98
CA GLN A 127 -15.52 -1.22 13.19
C GLN A 127 -14.29 -2.13 13.08
N ILE A 128 -13.92 -2.53 11.87
CA ILE A 128 -12.94 -3.58 11.60
C ILE A 128 -11.79 -3.15 10.71
N HIS A 129 -11.87 -1.98 10.06
CA HIS A 129 -10.91 -1.49 9.06
C HIS A 129 -9.46 -1.73 9.49
N ARG A 130 -9.07 -1.12 10.60
CA ARG A 130 -7.71 -1.22 11.12
C ARG A 130 -7.27 -2.64 11.48
N ALA A 131 -8.21 -3.47 11.92
CA ALA A 131 -7.91 -4.86 12.24
C ALA A 131 -7.63 -5.66 10.96
N VAL A 132 -8.42 -5.46 9.90
CA VAL A 132 -8.22 -6.10 8.60
C VAL A 132 -6.87 -5.70 8.00
N GLU A 133 -6.55 -4.39 7.96
CA GLU A 133 -5.27 -3.93 7.45
C GLU A 133 -4.07 -4.54 8.19
N TRP A 134 -4.15 -4.61 9.52
CA TRP A 134 -3.10 -5.20 10.34
C TRP A 134 -2.95 -6.70 10.04
N SER A 135 -4.06 -7.42 9.89
CA SER A 135 -4.09 -8.83 9.54
C SER A 135 -3.47 -9.09 8.17
N ILE A 136 -3.79 -8.27 7.16
CA ILE A 136 -3.19 -8.33 5.82
C ILE A 136 -1.69 -8.07 5.89
N ALA A 137 -1.27 -7.04 6.63
CA ALA A 137 0.15 -6.72 6.80
C ALA A 137 0.94 -7.88 7.45
N LYS A 138 0.31 -8.65 8.34
CA LYS A 138 0.91 -9.84 8.97
C LYS A 138 0.85 -11.08 8.09
N ALA A 139 -0.16 -11.19 7.23
CA ALA A 139 -0.32 -12.30 6.30
C ALA A 139 0.37 -12.06 4.95
N TYR A 140 1.06 -10.94 4.73
CA TYR A 140 1.60 -10.58 3.41
C TYR A 140 2.40 -11.69 2.73
N ASP A 141 3.31 -12.34 3.45
CA ASP A 141 4.14 -13.42 2.87
C ASP A 141 3.29 -14.67 2.53
N GLU A 142 2.20 -14.93 3.27
CA GLU A 142 1.23 -15.98 2.95
C GLU A 142 0.40 -15.61 1.71
N LEU A 143 -0.09 -14.37 1.64
CA LEU A 143 -0.87 -13.84 0.51
C LEU A 143 -0.03 -13.85 -0.78
N GLN A 144 1.22 -13.42 -0.70
CA GLN A 144 2.17 -13.55 -1.80
C GLN A 144 2.37 -15.01 -2.21
N GLY A 145 2.45 -15.93 -1.24
CA GLY A 145 2.51 -17.37 -1.50
C GLY A 145 1.29 -17.90 -2.25
N ILE A 146 0.09 -17.36 -2.01
CA ILE A 146 -1.13 -17.73 -2.76
C ILE A 146 -0.98 -17.33 -4.23
N ILE A 147 -0.49 -16.13 -4.51
CA ILE A 147 -0.24 -15.64 -5.88
C ILE A 147 0.79 -16.55 -6.56
N GLU A 148 1.94 -16.75 -5.93
CA GLU A 148 3.09 -17.46 -6.51
C GLU A 148 2.83 -18.95 -6.75
N ASN A 149 2.05 -19.60 -5.90
CA ASN A 149 1.69 -21.01 -6.04
C ASN A 149 0.39 -21.23 -6.85
N GLY A 150 -0.35 -20.16 -7.11
CA GLY A 150 -1.59 -20.16 -7.89
C GLY A 150 -1.34 -19.90 -9.38
N GLN A 151 -2.05 -18.93 -9.95
CA GLN A 151 -1.91 -18.54 -11.36
C GLN A 151 -0.70 -17.64 -11.63
N GLY A 152 0.04 -17.25 -10.59
CA GLY A 152 1.07 -16.23 -10.67
C GLY A 152 0.50 -14.82 -10.61
N TYR A 153 1.38 -13.84 -10.77
CA TYR A 153 0.98 -12.43 -10.80
C TYR A 153 0.23 -12.12 -12.10
N PRO A 154 -0.81 -11.26 -12.05
CA PRO A 154 -1.58 -10.91 -13.24
C PRO A 154 -0.73 -10.14 -14.26
N GLU A 155 -1.08 -10.24 -15.53
CA GLU A 155 -0.57 -9.32 -16.54
C GLU A 155 -1.37 -8.01 -16.50
N VAL A 156 -0.66 -6.90 -16.45
CA VAL A 156 -1.25 -5.56 -16.56
C VAL A 156 -0.71 -4.93 -17.82
N GLU A 157 -1.60 -4.76 -18.80
CA GLU A 157 -1.25 -4.10 -20.05
C GLU A 157 -1.16 -2.58 -19.85
N PRO A 158 -0.24 -1.90 -20.55
CA PRO A 158 -0.19 -0.45 -20.58
C PRO A 158 -1.53 0.13 -21.08
N ILE A 159 -2.03 1.14 -20.38
CA ILE A 159 -3.17 1.94 -20.83
C ILE A 159 -2.63 3.14 -21.61
N ASP A 160 -3.16 3.37 -22.81
CA ASP A 160 -2.86 4.55 -23.61
C ASP A 160 -3.81 5.71 -23.29
N GLY A 161 -3.38 6.94 -23.56
CA GLY A 161 -4.22 8.14 -23.42
C GLY A 161 -3.71 9.10 -22.35
N ALA A 162 -4.36 10.26 -22.24
CA ALA A 162 -3.93 11.31 -21.31
C ALA A 162 -4.27 11.00 -19.84
N ASP A 163 -5.31 10.18 -19.61
CA ASP A 163 -5.83 9.81 -18.28
C ASP A 163 -5.48 8.35 -17.92
N TRP A 164 -4.42 7.80 -18.51
CA TRP A 164 -4.03 6.40 -18.33
C TRP A 164 -3.84 6.03 -16.85
N LEU A 165 -3.24 6.91 -16.04
CA LEU A 165 -2.98 6.67 -14.62
C LEU A 165 -4.28 6.66 -13.81
N GLY A 166 -5.18 7.61 -14.09
CA GLY A 166 -6.50 7.65 -13.49
C GLY A 166 -7.33 6.43 -13.85
N GLU A 167 -7.27 5.97 -15.10
CA GLU A 167 -7.92 4.73 -15.55
C GLU A 167 -7.38 3.48 -14.83
N MET A 168 -6.05 3.35 -14.70
CA MET A 168 -5.46 2.24 -13.93
C MET A 168 -5.95 2.20 -12.48
N ILE A 169 -5.99 3.37 -11.82
CA ILE A 169 -6.43 3.49 -10.43
C ILE A 169 -7.94 3.22 -10.30
N ARG A 170 -8.77 3.71 -11.23
CA ARG A 170 -10.21 3.44 -11.25
C ARG A 170 -10.49 1.94 -11.43
N ASN A 171 -9.80 1.29 -12.36
CA ASN A 171 -9.94 -0.15 -12.57
C ASN A 171 -9.54 -0.96 -11.33
N GLY A 172 -8.44 -0.58 -10.67
CA GLY A 172 -8.02 -1.16 -9.39
C GLY A 172 -9.07 -1.00 -8.30
N ALA A 173 -9.65 0.19 -8.18
CA ALA A 173 -10.70 0.48 -7.21
C ALA A 173 -11.99 -0.30 -7.48
N GLU A 174 -12.43 -0.41 -8.73
CA GLU A 174 -13.61 -1.19 -9.10
C GLU A 174 -13.42 -2.67 -8.76
N LEU A 175 -12.26 -3.26 -9.10
CA LEU A 175 -11.94 -4.65 -8.78
C LEU A 175 -11.83 -4.88 -7.26
N GLY A 176 -11.19 -3.97 -6.53
CA GLY A 176 -11.15 -4.00 -5.06
C GLY A 176 -12.56 -3.92 -4.46
N ASN A 177 -13.41 -3.03 -4.97
CA ASN A 177 -14.77 -2.84 -4.47
C ASN A 177 -15.64 -4.09 -4.57
N MET A 178 -15.42 -4.95 -5.58
CA MET A 178 -16.11 -6.24 -5.70
C MET A 178 -15.97 -7.14 -4.47
N SER A 179 -14.89 -6.96 -3.69
CA SER A 179 -14.63 -7.74 -2.47
C SER A 179 -14.94 -6.96 -1.18
N TYR A 180 -15.42 -5.72 -1.25
CA TYR A 180 -15.66 -4.87 -0.08
C TYR A 180 -16.57 -5.52 0.94
N GLN A 181 -17.77 -5.93 0.52
CA GLN A 181 -18.74 -6.57 1.42
C GLN A 181 -18.28 -7.96 1.85
N THR A 182 -17.64 -8.72 0.96
CA THR A 182 -17.08 -10.05 1.28
C THR A 182 -16.13 -9.98 2.47
N ILE A 183 -15.24 -8.98 2.52
CA ILE A 183 -14.32 -8.82 3.64
C ILE A 183 -15.08 -8.50 4.94
N ILE A 184 -16.09 -7.64 4.89
CA ILE A 184 -16.92 -7.32 6.06
C ILE A 184 -17.61 -8.58 6.60
N ASP A 185 -18.20 -9.37 5.71
CA ASP A 185 -19.01 -10.52 6.08
C ASP A 185 -18.17 -11.69 6.63
N HIS A 186 -16.93 -11.83 6.14
CA HIS A 186 -16.07 -12.97 6.47
C HIS A 186 -15.04 -12.71 7.57
N TYR A 187 -14.72 -11.45 7.88
CA TYR A 187 -13.60 -11.17 8.78
C TYR A 187 -13.92 -11.52 10.23
N ASP A 188 -13.14 -12.43 10.81
CA ASP A 188 -13.25 -12.77 12.24
C ASP A 188 -12.42 -11.81 13.09
N LEU A 189 -13.06 -10.74 13.55
CA LEU A 189 -12.42 -9.77 14.43
C LEU A 189 -11.93 -10.39 15.74
N ALA A 190 -12.66 -11.34 16.33
CA ALA A 190 -12.30 -11.94 17.61
C ALA A 190 -11.05 -12.82 17.50
N ALA A 191 -10.87 -13.48 16.36
CA ALA A 191 -9.64 -14.20 16.01
C ALA A 191 -8.50 -13.20 15.70
N GLY A 192 -8.73 -12.24 14.80
CA GLY A 192 -7.72 -11.27 14.34
C GLY A 192 -7.13 -10.38 15.45
N VAL A 193 -7.91 -10.02 16.47
CA VAL A 193 -7.40 -9.26 17.63
C VAL A 193 -6.33 -10.05 18.41
N LYS A 194 -6.47 -11.38 18.47
CA LYS A 194 -5.55 -12.27 19.19
C LYS A 194 -4.35 -12.60 18.33
N ASP A 195 -4.62 -13.07 17.11
CA ASP A 195 -3.66 -13.47 16.10
C ASP A 195 -4.09 -12.91 14.73
N PRO A 196 -3.50 -11.82 14.23
CA PRO A 196 -4.04 -11.06 13.10
C PRO A 196 -4.33 -11.92 11.86
N PRO A 197 -3.40 -12.75 11.35
CA PRO A 197 -3.68 -13.58 10.18
C PRO A 197 -4.88 -14.53 10.35
N SER A 198 -5.22 -14.92 11.58
CA SER A 198 -6.36 -15.81 11.84
C SER A 198 -7.73 -15.15 11.64
N GLY A 199 -7.79 -13.81 11.56
CA GLY A 199 -9.02 -13.10 11.19
C GLY A 199 -9.36 -13.22 9.70
N LEU A 200 -8.40 -13.61 8.86
CA LEU A 200 -8.59 -13.77 7.43
C LEU A 200 -8.89 -15.25 7.12
N ASP A 201 -10.10 -15.54 6.66
CA ASP A 201 -10.41 -16.84 6.08
C ASP A 201 -9.82 -16.97 4.66
N GLN A 202 -9.95 -18.15 4.03
CA GLN A 202 -9.42 -18.36 2.69
C GLN A 202 -10.09 -17.44 1.64
N THR A 203 -11.39 -17.15 1.82
CA THR A 203 -12.16 -16.28 0.91
C THR A 203 -11.55 -14.88 0.87
N ILE A 204 -11.25 -14.31 2.03
CA ILE A 204 -10.58 -13.01 2.13
C ILE A 204 -9.16 -13.10 1.58
N LYS A 205 -8.41 -14.16 1.91
CA LYS A 205 -7.02 -14.32 1.46
C LYS A 205 -6.91 -14.36 -0.07
N ASP A 206 -7.77 -15.11 -0.74
CA ASP A 206 -7.79 -15.19 -2.21
C ASP A 206 -8.13 -13.82 -2.81
N ALA A 207 -9.18 -13.16 -2.31
CA ALA A 207 -9.60 -11.85 -2.77
C ALA A 207 -8.50 -10.77 -2.59
N VAL A 208 -7.83 -10.75 -1.45
CA VAL A 208 -6.75 -9.78 -1.18
C VAL A 208 -5.49 -10.12 -1.96
N ALA A 209 -5.14 -11.41 -2.09
CA ALA A 209 -3.97 -11.84 -2.88
C ALA A 209 -4.07 -11.35 -4.33
N ASP A 210 -5.24 -11.48 -4.97
CA ASP A 210 -5.46 -10.98 -6.32
C ASP A 210 -5.24 -9.46 -6.42
N GLN A 211 -5.75 -8.69 -5.46
CA GLN A 211 -5.56 -7.23 -5.42
C GLN A 211 -4.10 -6.83 -5.18
N LEU A 212 -3.38 -7.55 -4.29
CA LEU A 212 -1.96 -7.30 -4.06
C LEU A 212 -1.13 -7.56 -5.33
N GLY A 213 -1.42 -8.65 -6.04
CA GLY A 213 -0.77 -8.97 -7.31
C GLY A 213 -1.00 -7.89 -8.36
N LEU A 214 -2.26 -7.45 -8.51
CA LEU A 214 -2.62 -6.39 -9.44
C LEU A 214 -1.96 -5.05 -9.08
N ALA A 215 -1.98 -4.66 -7.81
CA ALA A 215 -1.36 -3.44 -7.31
C ALA A 215 0.17 -3.43 -7.55
N ALA A 216 0.85 -4.55 -7.25
CA ALA A 216 2.29 -4.68 -7.46
C ALA A 216 2.68 -4.58 -8.94
N VAL A 217 2.01 -5.34 -9.83
CA VAL A 217 2.33 -5.33 -11.27
C VAL A 217 1.90 -4.01 -11.93
N GLY A 218 0.75 -3.46 -11.53
CA GLY A 218 0.27 -2.16 -11.99
C GLY A 218 1.26 -1.05 -11.63
N PHE A 219 1.76 -1.04 -10.40
CA PHE A 219 2.75 -0.04 -10.00
C PHE A 219 4.09 -0.22 -10.73
N ALA A 220 4.46 -1.45 -11.10
CA ALA A 220 5.62 -1.68 -11.97
C ALA A 220 5.46 -1.01 -13.35
N ARG A 221 4.26 -1.06 -13.96
CA ARG A 221 3.99 -0.32 -15.21
C ARG A 221 4.11 1.19 -15.02
N VAL A 222 3.64 1.70 -13.89
CA VAL A 222 3.77 3.13 -13.55
C VAL A 222 5.25 3.53 -13.45
N LEU A 223 6.09 2.72 -12.81
CA LEU A 223 7.53 2.97 -12.72
C LEU A 223 8.21 2.99 -14.09
N GLU A 224 7.90 2.03 -14.95
CA GLU A 224 8.44 2.01 -16.32
C GLU A 224 8.02 3.25 -17.11
N ARG A 225 6.76 3.65 -17.00
CA ARG A 225 6.28 4.88 -17.63
C ARG A 225 6.99 6.12 -17.10
N ILE A 226 7.36 6.14 -15.81
CA ILE A 226 8.19 7.21 -15.24
C ILE A 226 9.57 7.23 -15.90
N PHE A 227 10.20 6.06 -16.08
CA PHE A 227 11.53 5.96 -16.68
C PHE A 227 11.50 6.41 -18.15
N ASP A 228 10.53 5.92 -18.91
CA ASP A 228 10.30 6.29 -20.30
C ASP A 228 10.05 7.79 -20.46
N GLU A 229 9.13 8.36 -19.67
CA GLU A 229 8.81 9.79 -19.77
C GLU A 229 9.95 10.66 -19.25
N ALA A 230 10.71 10.21 -18.27
CA ALA A 230 11.88 10.94 -17.78
C ALA A 230 13.01 10.99 -18.81
N ASP A 231 13.06 10.04 -19.75
CA ASP A 231 14.06 9.90 -20.81
C ASP A 231 15.48 9.82 -20.22
N VAL A 232 15.66 8.91 -19.26
CA VAL A 232 16.93 8.71 -18.54
C VAL A 232 17.25 7.23 -18.38
N GLU A 233 18.54 6.90 -18.45
CA GLU A 233 19.03 5.57 -18.09
C GLU A 233 19.35 5.48 -16.60
N PRO A 234 19.21 4.30 -15.96
CA PRO A 234 19.59 4.12 -14.57
C PRO A 234 21.11 4.27 -14.40
N PRO A 235 21.62 5.02 -13.42
CA PRO A 235 23.06 5.13 -13.22
C PRO A 235 23.65 3.79 -12.79
N LYS A 236 24.93 3.56 -13.08
CA LYS A 236 25.64 2.40 -12.53
C LYS A 236 25.81 2.58 -11.03
N THR A 237 25.12 1.76 -10.23
CA THR A 237 25.27 1.72 -8.78
C THR A 237 26.08 0.49 -8.37
N SER A 238 27.06 0.67 -7.48
CA SER A 238 27.81 -0.45 -6.91
C SER A 238 27.13 -0.91 -5.62
N VAL A 239 26.03 -1.65 -5.74
CA VAL A 239 25.32 -2.15 -4.57
C VAL A 239 25.81 -3.54 -4.25
N THR A 240 26.42 -3.72 -3.08
CA THR A 240 26.86 -5.04 -2.61
C THR A 240 26.19 -5.35 -1.29
N VAL A 241 25.88 -6.63 -1.06
CA VAL A 241 25.35 -7.11 0.22
C VAL A 241 26.31 -6.79 1.37
N ALA A 242 27.62 -6.80 1.11
CA ALA A 242 28.63 -6.39 2.08
C ALA A 242 28.54 -4.90 2.44
N GLY A 243 28.34 -4.02 1.44
CA GLY A 243 28.12 -2.59 1.68
C GLY A 243 26.84 -2.30 2.47
N TYR A 244 25.76 -3.03 2.17
CA TYR A 244 24.51 -2.96 2.93
C TYR A 244 24.67 -3.50 4.38
N LEU A 245 25.30 -4.65 4.57
CA LEU A 245 25.59 -5.20 5.91
C LEU A 245 26.48 -4.28 6.75
N ALA A 246 27.35 -3.50 6.12
CA ALA A 246 28.15 -2.49 6.80
C ALA A 246 27.34 -1.25 7.21
N SER A 247 26.25 -0.93 6.50
CA SER A 247 25.31 0.15 6.85
C SER A 247 24.14 -0.31 7.74
N LEU A 248 24.02 -1.60 7.99
CA LEU A 248 22.84 -2.20 8.60
C LEU A 248 22.64 -1.80 10.06
N THR A 249 21.39 -1.49 10.38
CA THR A 249 20.89 -1.38 11.75
C THR A 249 19.81 -2.44 12.03
N ILE A 250 20.02 -3.70 11.62
CA ILE A 250 19.03 -4.82 11.80
C ILE A 250 18.38 -4.81 13.21
N PRO A 251 19.13 -4.63 14.32
CA PRO A 251 18.50 -4.58 15.63
C PRO A 251 17.45 -3.46 15.77
N ILE A 252 17.70 -2.30 15.14
CA ILE A 252 16.79 -1.15 15.13
C ILE A 252 15.54 -1.45 14.29
N SER A 253 15.67 -2.07 13.11
CA SER A 253 14.50 -2.39 12.27
C SER A 253 13.61 -3.44 12.93
N TRP A 254 14.20 -4.44 13.59
CA TRP A 254 13.45 -5.40 14.41
C TRP A 254 12.73 -4.74 15.60
N VAL A 255 13.38 -3.81 16.30
CA VAL A 255 12.75 -3.03 17.39
C VAL A 255 11.60 -2.20 16.82
N THR A 256 11.80 -1.53 15.69
CA THR A 256 10.80 -0.70 15.02
C THR A 256 9.58 -1.54 14.62
N LYS A 257 9.78 -2.73 14.05
CA LYS A 257 8.72 -3.70 13.75
C LYS A 257 7.93 -4.10 14.98
N LYS A 258 8.62 -4.47 16.06
CA LYS A 258 7.98 -4.84 17.33
C LYS A 258 7.17 -3.68 17.92
N MET A 259 7.68 -2.46 17.83
CA MET A 259 6.97 -1.26 18.29
C MET A 259 5.73 -0.97 17.45
N ALA A 260 5.83 -1.06 16.12
CA ALA A 260 4.69 -0.92 15.22
C ALA A 260 3.63 -1.98 15.51
N ASP A 261 4.04 -3.24 15.63
CA ASP A 261 3.16 -4.36 15.98
C ASP A 261 2.44 -4.15 17.33
N ALA A 262 3.17 -3.73 18.36
CA ALA A 262 2.60 -3.46 19.67
C ALA A 262 1.61 -2.29 19.64
N LYS A 263 1.86 -1.27 18.80
CA LYS A 263 0.96 -0.13 18.61
C LYS A 263 -0.34 -0.57 17.94
N ASP A 264 -0.25 -1.34 16.86
CA ASP A 264 -1.42 -1.85 16.13
C ASP A 264 -2.25 -2.78 17.00
N ARG A 265 -1.60 -3.71 17.70
CA ARG A 265 -2.25 -4.57 18.68
C ARG A 265 -3.01 -3.78 19.74
N LYS A 266 -2.41 -2.71 20.28
CA LYS A 266 -3.06 -1.87 21.28
C LYS A 266 -4.30 -1.17 20.74
N VAL A 267 -4.23 -0.65 19.51
CA VAL A 267 -5.34 0.04 18.84
C VAL A 267 -6.48 -0.95 18.56
N VAL A 268 -6.17 -2.07 17.91
CA VAL A 268 -7.16 -3.10 17.55
C VAL A 268 -7.80 -3.73 18.79
N GLN A 269 -7.04 -3.98 19.86
CA GLN A 269 -7.59 -4.45 21.13
C GLN A 269 -8.52 -3.42 21.78
N ALA A 270 -8.20 -2.13 21.70
CA ALA A 270 -9.04 -1.07 22.24
C ALA A 270 -10.37 -0.96 21.45
N MET A 271 -10.30 -1.04 20.13
CA MET A 271 -11.48 -1.10 19.25
C MET A 271 -12.35 -2.30 19.58
N TYR A 272 -11.76 -3.50 19.68
CA TYR A 272 -12.50 -4.71 20.04
C TYR A 272 -13.18 -4.60 21.41
N ASN A 273 -12.48 -4.09 22.42
CA ASN A 273 -13.07 -3.91 23.75
C ASN A 273 -14.23 -2.90 23.73
N GLU A 274 -14.11 -1.81 22.97
CA GLU A 274 -15.18 -0.84 22.81
C GLU A 274 -16.39 -1.46 22.11
N LEU A 275 -16.17 -2.19 21.02
CA LEU A 275 -17.21 -2.90 20.27
C LEU A 275 -17.95 -3.91 21.15
N GLN A 276 -17.24 -4.74 21.91
CA GLN A 276 -17.85 -5.71 22.84
C GLN A 276 -18.68 -5.03 23.94
N THR A 277 -18.27 -3.85 24.40
CA THR A 277 -18.95 -3.15 25.49
C THR A 277 -20.16 -2.36 25.01
N LYS A 278 -20.09 -1.76 23.81
CA LYS A 278 -21.07 -0.76 23.33
C LYS A 278 -21.83 -1.17 22.08
N GLY A 279 -21.41 -2.24 21.40
CA GLY A 279 -21.91 -2.61 20.08
C GLY A 279 -21.44 -1.71 18.93
N ARG A 280 -20.55 -0.75 19.20
CA ARG A 280 -19.92 0.15 18.21
C ARG A 280 -18.59 0.71 18.73
N VAL A 281 -17.68 1.01 17.81
CA VAL A 281 -16.39 1.68 17.96
C VAL A 281 -16.59 3.14 17.57
N ASP A 282 -16.25 4.06 18.47
CA ASP A 282 -16.38 5.51 18.25
C ASP A 282 -15.14 6.24 18.77
N LYS A 283 -14.83 5.99 20.04
CA LYS A 283 -13.75 6.69 20.73
C LYS A 283 -12.40 6.16 20.31
N THR A 284 -12.32 4.88 19.99
CA THR A 284 -11.06 4.19 19.67
C THR A 284 -10.80 4.05 18.18
N ILE A 285 -11.68 4.59 17.32
CA ILE A 285 -11.45 4.70 15.88
C ILE A 285 -10.13 5.45 15.63
N PRO A 286 -9.23 4.92 14.78
CA PRO A 286 -8.05 5.61 14.28
C PRO A 286 -8.34 6.99 13.64
N ALA A 287 -7.31 7.81 13.47
CA ALA A 287 -7.50 9.21 13.07
C ALA A 287 -7.81 9.37 11.58
N ASP A 288 -7.17 8.53 10.76
CA ASP A 288 -7.46 8.23 9.37
C ASP A 288 -8.93 7.86 9.18
N ASP A 289 -9.36 6.72 9.74
CA ASP A 289 -10.74 6.22 9.60
C ASP A 289 -11.77 7.26 10.05
N ARG A 290 -11.49 7.96 11.16
CA ARG A 290 -12.36 9.02 11.68
C ARG A 290 -12.50 10.18 10.72
N GLU A 291 -11.40 10.62 10.11
CA GLU A 291 -11.41 11.76 9.19
C GLU A 291 -12.09 11.40 7.87
N VAL A 292 -11.83 10.21 7.31
CA VAL A 292 -12.52 9.73 6.10
C VAL A 292 -14.01 9.60 6.36
N ARG A 293 -14.41 8.96 7.47
CA ARG A 293 -15.82 8.84 7.89
C ARG A 293 -16.49 10.21 8.01
N ARG A 294 -15.81 11.18 8.63
CA ARG A 294 -16.33 12.55 8.80
C ARG A 294 -16.52 13.25 7.46
N LEU A 295 -15.51 13.23 6.60
CA LEU A 295 -15.56 13.84 5.28
C LEU A 295 -16.61 13.18 4.38
N TYR A 296 -16.72 11.86 4.41
CA TYR A 296 -17.74 11.12 3.67
C TYR A 296 -19.15 11.49 4.14
N ALA A 297 -19.38 11.54 5.45
CA ALA A 297 -20.67 11.94 6.01
C ALA A 297 -21.07 13.36 5.58
N GLU A 298 -20.13 14.32 5.64
CA GLU A 298 -20.38 15.72 5.29
C GLU A 298 -20.54 15.92 3.79
N GLU A 299 -19.65 15.36 2.99
CA GLU A 299 -19.56 15.65 1.56
C GLU A 299 -20.46 14.77 0.70
N VAL A 300 -20.72 13.52 1.10
CA VAL A 300 -21.55 12.58 0.33
C VAL A 300 -22.93 12.47 0.94
N LEU A 301 -23.02 12.07 2.21
CA LEU A 301 -24.30 11.81 2.86
C LEU A 301 -25.04 13.09 3.27
N LYS A 302 -24.34 14.23 3.27
CA LYS A 302 -24.87 15.55 3.67
C LYS A 302 -25.37 15.58 5.11
N ILE A 303 -24.69 14.85 6.01
CA ILE A 303 -24.97 14.80 7.44
C ILE A 303 -23.72 15.14 8.25
N SER A 304 -23.90 15.64 9.47
CA SER A 304 -22.80 15.85 10.42
C SER A 304 -22.64 14.64 11.34
N VAL A 305 -21.41 14.18 11.50
CA VAL A 305 -21.03 13.15 12.47
C VAL A 305 -20.08 13.77 13.50
N ASN A 306 -20.30 13.45 14.77
CA ASN A 306 -19.46 13.91 15.90
C ASN A 306 -18.41 12.85 16.26
#